data_AF-A0A5N5EQ37-F1
#
_entry.id   AF-A0A5N5EQ37-F1
#
_cell.length_a   1.000
_cell.length_b   1.000
_cell.length_c   1.000
_cell.angle_alpha   90.00
_cell.angle_beta   90.00
_cell.angle_gamma   90.00
#
_symmetry.space_group_name_H-M   'P 1'
#
loop_
_entity.id
_entity.type
_entity.pdbx_description
1 polymer ?
#
loop_
_entity_poly.entity_id
_entity_poly.type
_entity_poly.pdbx_seq_one_letter_code
_entity_poly.pdbx_strand_id
1 'polypeptide(L)'
;MPSGLLAATAAVAVLTLTATACGPEEDNAGGTTPSAPAGQADGKITIPDDLKDRLKEHGIDPDKWRDGEWKNWDKDQWLREAQDFVNPIIDGLWDPERMREADKPPENPVDNDISGDDGVTDPTPAPVQAADVATPYHDNAPEAGKLLFDGPKGPMVCSATVVKDPANPGKSNMVWTAGHCVHAGKAGGWYRNIAFVPSYNNDNLSAAELETAPKEKVAPYGVWWGRWAQTSEQWIAQGAATGGQGAPYDFAVLHVTPEKGSTGKSLEETVGSALAVDFNAPAVPQITDMTATGYPAAPPFDGQKLLRCQDKPGRLSVRQNEPTMYRIGCTMTGGSSGGGWVATGSDGQPTLVSNTSIGPVSAGWLAGPRLGKEAEGVYRAVSEKYAGQ
;
A
#
# COMPACT_ATOMS: atom_id res chain seq x y z
N MET A 1 -67.46 1.78 6.37
CA MET A 1 -68.06 0.55 5.79
C MET A 1 -67.72 0.51 4.31
N PRO A 2 -67.32 -0.63 3.71
CA PRO A 2 -66.61 -1.82 4.23
C PRO A 2 -65.19 -1.93 3.58
N SER A 3 -64.14 -2.41 4.25
CA SER A 3 -63.74 -3.79 4.62
C SER A 3 -62.87 -4.50 3.57
N GLY A 4 -61.76 -5.09 4.05
CA GLY A 4 -60.95 -6.05 3.28
C GLY A 4 -59.64 -6.44 4.00
N LEU A 5 -59.73 -7.30 5.03
CA LEU A 5 -58.60 -8.05 5.61
C LEU A 5 -58.08 -9.10 4.61
N LEU A 6 -56.80 -9.45 4.71
CA LEU A 6 -56.35 -10.84 4.89
C LEU A 6 -54.85 -10.90 5.24
N ALA A 7 -54.57 -11.40 6.44
CA ALA A 7 -53.27 -11.85 6.91
C ALA A 7 -53.11 -13.34 6.57
N ALA A 8 -51.90 -13.77 6.24
CA ALA A 8 -51.53 -15.19 6.21
C ALA A 8 -50.10 -15.37 6.75
N THR A 9 -50.03 -15.87 7.98
CA THR A 9 -48.87 -16.52 8.60
C THR A 9 -48.73 -17.96 8.09
N ALA A 10 -47.51 -18.41 7.81
CA ALA A 10 -47.18 -19.84 7.80
C ALA A 10 -45.73 -20.08 8.21
N ALA A 11 -45.55 -21.10 9.06
CA ALA A 11 -44.38 -21.38 9.88
C ALA A 11 -43.42 -22.42 9.26
N VAL A 12 -42.14 -22.24 9.59
CA VAL A 12 -41.06 -23.20 9.94
C VAL A 12 -41.17 -24.66 9.46
N ALA A 13 -40.09 -25.14 8.83
CA ALA A 13 -39.58 -26.50 9.01
C ALA A 13 -38.05 -26.49 9.05
N VAL A 14 -37.49 -26.86 10.21
CA VAL A 14 -36.07 -27.16 10.47
C VAL A 14 -35.87 -28.65 10.22
N LEU A 15 -34.82 -29.03 9.50
CA LEU A 15 -34.32 -30.41 9.44
C LEU A 15 -32.80 -30.41 9.63
N THR A 16 -32.41 -30.63 10.88
CA THR A 16 -31.08 -31.06 11.32
C THR A 16 -30.99 -32.59 11.20
N LEU A 17 -29.97 -33.10 10.53
CA LEU A 17 -29.57 -34.51 10.59
C LEU A 17 -28.09 -34.60 10.94
N THR A 18 -27.83 -34.82 12.23
CA THR A 18 -26.57 -35.29 12.79
C THR A 18 -26.51 -36.81 12.69
N ALA A 19 -25.47 -37.35 12.09
CA ALA A 19 -25.11 -38.77 12.22
C ALA A 19 -23.66 -38.87 12.71
N THR A 20 -23.51 -39.33 13.94
CA THR A 20 -22.26 -39.81 14.54
C THR A 20 -22.22 -41.33 14.46
N ALA A 21 -21.12 -41.93 14.00
CA ALA A 21 -20.59 -43.20 14.54
C ALA A 21 -19.24 -43.60 13.92
N CYS A 22 -18.22 -43.64 14.78
CA CYS A 22 -17.15 -44.65 14.99
C CYS A 22 -16.45 -45.37 13.81
N GLY A 23 -15.10 -45.34 13.86
CA GLY A 23 -14.18 -46.27 13.17
C GLY A 23 -14.15 -47.69 13.75
N PRO A 24 -13.24 -48.58 13.27
CA PRO A 24 -11.83 -48.57 13.73
C PRO A 24 -10.72 -48.87 12.67
N GLU A 25 -9.48 -48.73 13.17
CA GLU A 25 -8.08 -48.90 12.65
C GLU A 25 -7.80 -50.08 11.69
N GLU A 26 -7.06 -49.86 10.58
CA GLU A 26 -5.59 -49.97 10.29
C GLU A 26 -5.21 -51.28 9.57
N ASP A 27 -4.68 -51.20 8.32
CA ASP A 27 -3.28 -51.54 8.02
C ASP A 27 -2.89 -51.46 6.51
N ASN A 28 -1.83 -50.70 6.27
CA ASN A 28 -0.70 -50.87 5.35
C ASN A 28 -0.82 -50.84 3.80
N ALA A 29 -0.14 -49.80 3.28
CA ALA A 29 0.95 -49.83 2.29
C ALA A 29 0.67 -49.49 0.82
N GLY A 30 1.31 -48.39 0.38
CA GLY A 30 1.92 -48.28 -0.95
C GLY A 30 1.16 -47.42 -1.95
N GLY A 31 1.44 -46.12 -1.97
CA GLY A 31 0.99 -45.26 -3.06
C GLY A 31 1.50 -43.83 -2.90
N THR A 32 2.56 -43.50 -3.64
CA THR A 32 3.11 -42.16 -3.87
C THR A 32 2.01 -41.08 -3.93
N THR A 33 2.01 -40.17 -2.96
CA THR A 33 1.18 -38.97 -2.95
C THR A 33 1.64 -38.05 -4.08
N PRO A 34 0.79 -37.71 -5.07
CA PRO A 34 1.08 -36.58 -5.94
C PRO A 34 0.99 -35.33 -5.06
N SER A 35 2.03 -34.50 -5.10
CA SER A 35 1.98 -33.13 -4.58
C SER A 35 0.70 -32.47 -5.04
N ALA A 36 -0.14 -32.04 -4.09
CA ALA A 36 -1.29 -31.21 -4.40
C ALA A 36 -0.79 -29.93 -5.09
N PRO A 37 -1.37 -29.53 -6.22
CA PRO A 37 -1.14 -28.19 -6.74
C PRO A 37 -1.64 -27.18 -5.70
N ALA A 38 -0.91 -26.08 -5.54
CA ALA A 38 -1.32 -24.93 -4.74
C ALA A 38 -2.81 -24.63 -4.97
N GLY A 39 -3.55 -24.45 -3.87
CA GLY A 39 -4.97 -24.18 -3.87
C GLY A 39 -5.31 -23.07 -4.86
N GLN A 40 -6.05 -23.43 -5.89
CA GLN A 40 -6.59 -22.49 -6.84
C GLN A 40 -7.60 -21.64 -6.08
N ALA A 41 -7.29 -20.36 -5.85
CA ALA A 41 -8.29 -19.41 -5.39
C ALA A 41 -9.54 -19.57 -6.28
N ASP A 42 -10.74 -19.58 -5.68
CA ASP A 42 -12.04 -19.61 -6.40
C ASP A 42 -12.30 -18.30 -7.17
N GLY A 43 -11.22 -17.70 -7.72
CA GLY A 43 -10.95 -16.28 -7.91
C GLY A 43 -12.00 -15.56 -8.72
N LYS A 44 -13.08 -15.14 -8.08
CA LYS A 44 -14.05 -14.30 -8.75
C LYS A 44 -13.41 -12.93 -9.00
N ILE A 45 -13.37 -12.52 -10.27
CA ILE A 45 -12.94 -11.17 -10.61
C ILE A 45 -14.09 -10.19 -10.39
N THR A 46 -13.85 -9.15 -9.59
CA THR A 46 -14.80 -8.05 -9.40
C THR A 46 -14.31 -6.83 -10.18
N ILE A 47 -15.17 -6.30 -11.05
CA ILE A 47 -14.84 -5.18 -11.94
C ILE A 47 -15.70 -3.98 -11.57
N PRO A 48 -15.11 -2.92 -10.99
CA PRO A 48 -15.80 -1.64 -10.81
C PRO A 48 -16.34 -1.10 -12.15
N ASP A 49 -17.51 -0.47 -12.14
CA ASP A 49 -18.16 -0.01 -13.38
C ASP A 49 -17.30 0.99 -14.16
N ASP A 50 -16.58 1.89 -13.46
CA ASP A 50 -15.65 2.86 -14.04
C ASP A 50 -14.38 2.24 -14.65
N LEU A 51 -14.12 0.96 -14.37
CA LEU A 51 -12.96 0.23 -14.89
C LEU A 51 -13.26 -0.52 -16.19
N LYS A 52 -14.53 -0.86 -16.46
CA LYS A 52 -14.94 -1.71 -17.59
C LYS A 52 -14.51 -1.16 -18.94
N ASP A 53 -14.71 0.14 -19.16
CA ASP A 53 -14.39 0.78 -20.44
C ASP A 53 -12.88 0.80 -20.69
N ARG A 54 -12.08 0.99 -19.64
CA ARG A 54 -10.62 1.06 -19.72
C ARG A 54 -9.99 -0.30 -19.97
N LEU A 55 -10.52 -1.34 -19.32
CA LEU A 55 -10.13 -2.73 -19.64
C LEU A 55 -10.39 -3.03 -21.11
N LYS A 56 -11.56 -2.62 -21.63
CA LYS A 56 -11.92 -2.81 -23.04
C LYS A 56 -11.04 -2.00 -23.99
N GLU A 57 -10.75 -0.74 -23.68
CA GLU A 57 -9.89 0.15 -24.46
C GLU A 57 -8.48 -0.42 -24.61
N HIS A 58 -7.94 -1.02 -23.55
CA HIS A 58 -6.61 -1.64 -23.55
C HIS A 58 -6.63 -3.13 -23.93
N GLY A 59 -7.77 -3.68 -24.35
CA GLY A 59 -7.89 -5.08 -24.78
C GLY A 59 -7.64 -6.10 -23.67
N ILE A 60 -7.83 -5.72 -22.41
CA ILE A 60 -7.65 -6.58 -21.25
C ILE A 60 -8.91 -7.41 -21.04
N ASP A 61 -8.76 -8.72 -21.23
CA ASP A 61 -9.79 -9.71 -20.93
C ASP A 61 -9.76 -10.02 -19.42
N PRO A 62 -10.84 -9.74 -18.66
CA PRO A 62 -10.86 -9.97 -17.22
C PRO A 62 -10.70 -11.45 -16.82
N ASP A 63 -11.22 -12.38 -17.62
CA ASP A 63 -11.10 -13.81 -17.34
C ASP A 63 -9.66 -14.28 -17.54
N LYS A 64 -9.01 -13.86 -18.63
CA LYS A 64 -7.58 -14.14 -18.83
C LYS A 64 -6.71 -13.45 -17.78
N TRP A 65 -7.07 -12.22 -17.41
CA TRP A 65 -6.39 -11.50 -16.35
C TRP A 65 -6.40 -12.33 -15.06
N ARG A 66 -7.58 -12.75 -14.59
CA ARG A 66 -7.71 -13.67 -13.45
C ARG A 66 -6.81 -14.90 -13.60
N ASP A 67 -6.81 -15.51 -14.78
CA ASP A 67 -6.07 -16.75 -15.06
C ASP A 67 -4.55 -16.54 -15.24
N GLY A 68 -4.06 -15.30 -15.06
CA GLY A 68 -2.65 -14.98 -14.91
C GLY A 68 -2.06 -14.08 -15.99
N GLU A 69 -2.85 -13.53 -16.91
CA GLU A 69 -2.36 -12.59 -17.95
C GLU A 69 -1.65 -11.37 -17.33
N TRP A 70 -2.02 -10.98 -16.10
CA TRP A 70 -1.36 -9.92 -15.35
C TRP A 70 0.11 -10.22 -15.01
N LYS A 71 0.62 -11.43 -15.25
CA LYS A 71 2.04 -11.78 -15.13
C LYS A 71 2.84 -11.40 -16.38
N ASN A 72 2.18 -11.04 -17.49
CA ASN A 72 2.84 -10.65 -18.72
C ASN A 72 3.32 -9.19 -18.66
N TRP A 73 4.62 -9.00 -18.44
CA TRP A 73 5.27 -7.69 -18.36
C TRP A 73 5.94 -7.26 -19.67
N ASP A 74 5.39 -7.66 -20.82
CA ASP A 74 5.82 -7.13 -22.11
C ASP A 74 5.76 -5.60 -22.10
N LYS A 75 6.90 -4.96 -22.41
CA LYS A 75 7.04 -3.50 -22.36
C LYS A 75 6.11 -2.79 -23.33
N ASP A 76 5.77 -3.43 -24.45
CA ASP A 76 4.90 -2.82 -25.46
C ASP A 76 3.43 -2.84 -25.04
N GLN A 77 3.07 -3.71 -24.08
CA GLN A 77 1.71 -3.85 -23.54
C GLN A 77 1.59 -3.32 -22.10
N TRP A 78 2.70 -2.88 -21.50
CA TRP A 78 2.72 -2.38 -20.14
C TRP A 78 2.19 -0.95 -20.09
N LEU A 79 0.91 -0.82 -19.72
CA LEU A 79 0.21 0.46 -19.55
C LEU A 79 1.02 1.43 -18.69
N ARG A 80 1.27 2.61 -19.25
CA ARG A 80 2.24 3.58 -18.72
C ARG A 80 1.64 4.98 -18.53
N GLU A 81 0.73 5.40 -19.40
CA GLU A 81 0.22 6.76 -19.31
C GLU A 81 -0.62 6.95 -18.05
N ALA A 82 -0.68 8.19 -17.55
CA ALA A 82 -1.33 8.49 -16.28
C ALA A 82 -2.80 8.02 -16.25
N GLN A 83 -3.50 8.12 -17.38
CA GLN A 83 -4.90 7.71 -17.51
C GLN A 83 -5.13 6.19 -17.65
N ASP A 84 -4.09 5.38 -17.82
CA ASP A 84 -4.22 3.97 -18.23
C ASP A 84 -4.18 2.97 -17.05
N PHE A 85 -4.01 3.43 -15.80
CA PHE A 85 -3.96 2.56 -14.61
C PHE A 85 -5.14 1.57 -14.42
N VAL A 86 -4.99 0.29 -14.71
CA VAL A 86 -6.04 -0.72 -14.46
C VAL A 86 -5.70 -1.64 -13.29
N ASN A 87 -6.69 -1.93 -12.44
CA ASN A 87 -6.51 -2.83 -11.29
C ASN A 87 -7.79 -3.60 -10.95
N PRO A 88 -8.17 -4.63 -11.73
CA PRO A 88 -9.28 -5.49 -11.40
C PRO A 88 -9.07 -6.23 -10.07
N ILE A 89 -10.14 -6.43 -9.29
CA ILE A 89 -10.05 -7.13 -8.01
C ILE A 89 -10.11 -8.64 -8.27
N ILE A 90 -9.08 -9.37 -7.86
CA ILE A 90 -9.06 -10.84 -7.89
C ILE A 90 -9.30 -11.32 -6.46
N ASP A 91 -10.51 -11.79 -6.18
CA ASP A 91 -10.88 -12.22 -4.83
C ASP A 91 -9.94 -13.32 -4.31
N GLY A 92 -9.46 -13.13 -3.09
CA GLY A 92 -8.54 -14.06 -2.44
C GLY A 92 -7.12 -14.05 -2.97
N LEU A 93 -6.75 -13.18 -3.93
CA LEU A 93 -5.36 -13.11 -4.42
C LEU A 93 -4.39 -12.78 -3.28
N TRP A 94 -4.71 -11.77 -2.48
CA TRP A 94 -3.92 -11.40 -1.31
C TRP A 94 -4.41 -12.17 -0.08
N ASP A 95 -4.03 -13.44 0.00
CA ASP A 95 -4.15 -14.28 1.19
C ASP A 95 -2.95 -14.07 2.16
N PRO A 96 -3.05 -14.52 3.43
CA PRO A 96 -1.97 -14.36 4.42
C PRO A 96 -0.58 -14.87 3.99
N GLU A 97 -0.52 -15.95 3.22
CA GLU A 97 0.74 -16.51 2.74
C GLU A 97 1.38 -15.58 1.71
N ARG A 98 0.63 -15.18 0.67
CA ARG A 98 1.12 -14.26 -0.36
C ARG A 98 1.49 -12.89 0.21
N MET A 99 0.73 -12.38 1.19
CA MET A 99 1.04 -11.10 1.86
C MET A 99 2.37 -11.17 2.61
N ARG A 100 2.68 -12.31 3.24
CA ARG A 100 3.95 -12.53 3.94
C ARG A 100 5.13 -12.65 2.97
N GLU A 101 4.93 -13.33 1.85
CA GLU A 101 5.95 -13.53 0.80
C GLU A 101 6.21 -12.30 -0.07
N ALA A 102 5.36 -11.27 0.00
CA ALA A 102 5.64 -9.97 -0.58
C ALA A 102 6.70 -9.24 0.26
N ASP A 103 7.96 -9.51 -0.05
CA ASP A 103 9.15 -8.99 0.64
C ASP A 103 10.07 -8.13 -0.26
N LYS A 104 9.79 -8.10 -1.57
CA LYS A 104 10.62 -7.41 -2.55
C LYS A 104 10.26 -5.93 -2.63
N PRO A 105 11.18 -4.99 -2.33
CA PRO A 105 10.98 -3.60 -2.68
C PRO A 105 11.08 -3.40 -4.21
N PRO A 106 10.36 -2.40 -4.78
CA PRO A 106 10.37 -2.12 -6.21
C PRO A 106 11.67 -1.45 -6.69
N GLU A 107 12.35 -0.73 -5.80
CA GLU A 107 13.62 -0.03 -6.05
C GLU A 107 14.80 -0.78 -5.44
N ASN A 108 16.00 -0.53 -5.95
CA ASN A 108 17.22 -0.91 -5.24
C ASN A 108 17.70 0.31 -4.42
N PRO A 109 18.32 0.08 -3.25
CA PRO A 109 18.90 1.16 -2.48
C PRO A 109 19.92 1.96 -3.29
N VAL A 110 20.06 3.24 -2.98
CA VAL A 110 21.04 4.12 -3.61
C VAL A 110 22.43 3.93 -2.98
N ASP A 111 23.47 4.32 -3.69
CA ASP A 111 24.82 4.33 -3.12
C ASP A 111 24.88 5.26 -1.90
N ASN A 112 25.77 4.94 -0.95
CA ASN A 112 25.94 5.75 0.27
C ASN A 112 26.39 7.19 -0.02
N ASP A 113 26.98 7.40 -1.20
CA ASP A 113 27.37 8.70 -1.75
C ASP A 113 26.57 8.92 -3.04
N ILE A 114 25.59 9.82 -2.98
CA ILE A 114 24.82 10.24 -4.16
C ILE A 114 25.65 11.31 -4.89
N SER A 115 26.73 10.88 -5.54
CA SER A 115 27.64 11.81 -6.22
C SER A 115 26.87 12.63 -7.27
N GLY A 116 26.85 13.97 -7.13
CA GLY A 116 26.07 14.89 -7.98
C GLY A 116 25.05 15.79 -7.26
N ASP A 117 24.99 15.70 -5.92
CA ASP A 117 24.09 16.44 -5.00
C ASP A 117 24.34 17.98 -4.89
N ASP A 118 24.71 18.66 -5.97
CA ASP A 118 24.87 20.11 -5.95
C ASP A 118 23.51 20.77 -5.70
N GLY A 119 23.38 21.73 -4.78
CA GLY A 119 22.11 22.47 -4.54
C GLY A 119 21.62 22.63 -3.09
N VAL A 120 22.42 22.19 -2.12
CA VAL A 120 22.24 22.23 -0.64
C VAL A 120 21.78 20.88 -0.05
N THR A 121 22.78 20.06 0.27
CA THR A 121 22.67 18.85 1.09
C THR A 121 23.33 19.11 2.44
N ASP A 122 22.63 18.82 3.53
CA ASP A 122 23.21 18.88 4.89
C ASP A 122 24.13 17.67 5.13
N PRO A 123 24.87 17.57 6.25
CA PRO A 123 25.60 16.34 6.59
C PRO A 123 24.66 15.13 6.75
N THR A 124 25.16 13.94 6.41
CA THR A 124 24.41 12.69 6.63
C THR A 124 24.09 12.54 8.11
N PRO A 125 22.81 12.33 8.50
CA PRO A 125 22.44 12.17 9.89
C PRO A 125 23.03 10.88 10.47
N ALA A 126 23.16 10.83 11.80
CA ALA A 126 23.52 9.60 12.48
C ALA A 126 22.38 8.57 12.32
N PRO A 127 22.67 7.27 12.14
CA PRO A 127 21.63 6.26 12.06
C PRO A 127 20.75 6.23 13.32
N VAL A 128 19.44 6.32 13.12
CA VAL A 128 18.43 6.09 14.16
C VAL A 128 17.89 4.68 14.01
N GLN A 129 18.00 3.88 15.07
CA GLN A 129 17.46 2.53 15.06
C GLN A 129 15.93 2.57 14.95
N ALA A 130 15.37 1.90 13.95
CA ALA A 130 13.93 1.72 13.80
C ALA A 130 13.37 1.02 15.05
N ALA A 131 12.33 1.62 15.63
CA ALA A 131 11.65 1.13 16.83
C ALA A 131 10.28 0.54 16.46
N ASP A 132 9.86 -0.49 17.19
CA ASP A 132 8.50 -1.03 17.05
C ASP A 132 7.45 0.05 17.35
N VAL A 133 6.40 0.10 16.52
CA VAL A 133 5.16 0.78 16.89
C VAL A 133 4.48 -0.04 17.98
N ALA A 134 3.84 0.63 18.95
CA ALA A 134 3.13 -0.07 20.02
C ALA A 134 1.89 -0.80 19.46
N THR A 135 1.60 -1.98 20.00
CA THR A 135 0.41 -2.75 19.62
C THR A 135 -0.77 -2.46 20.56
N PRO A 136 -2.02 -2.62 20.09
CA PRO A 136 -2.37 -2.89 18.69
C PRO A 136 -2.07 -1.69 17.77
N TYR A 137 -1.66 -1.95 16.52
CA TYR A 137 -1.29 -0.89 15.59
C TYR A 137 -2.45 0.07 15.28
N HIS A 138 -3.70 -0.40 15.25
CA HIS A 138 -4.85 0.48 15.04
C HIS A 138 -5.04 1.53 16.14
N ASP A 139 -4.54 1.30 17.36
CA ASP A 139 -4.61 2.31 18.44
C ASP A 139 -3.48 3.33 18.38
N ASN A 140 -2.35 2.99 17.74
CA ASN A 140 -1.09 3.74 17.84
C ASN A 140 -0.60 4.34 16.52
N ALA A 141 -1.05 3.80 15.38
CA ALA A 141 -0.80 4.27 14.03
C ALA A 141 -1.93 3.81 13.08
N PRO A 142 -3.20 4.18 13.35
CA PRO A 142 -4.36 3.72 12.57
C PRO A 142 -4.26 4.01 11.08
N GLU A 143 -3.57 5.09 10.71
CA GLU A 143 -3.42 5.50 9.33
C GLU A 143 -2.36 4.68 8.58
N ALA A 144 -1.51 3.92 9.26
CA ALA A 144 -0.45 3.15 8.62
C ALA A 144 -0.92 1.77 8.14
N GLY A 145 -0.40 1.35 6.99
CA GLY A 145 -0.64 0.00 6.48
C GLY A 145 0.40 -0.46 5.46
N LYS A 146 0.37 -1.76 5.19
CA LYS A 146 1.25 -2.41 4.21
C LYS A 146 0.63 -2.27 2.82
N LEU A 147 1.44 -1.92 1.84
CA LEU A 147 1.03 -1.84 0.44
C LEU A 147 1.64 -3.02 -0.32
N LEU A 148 0.81 -3.73 -1.07
CA LEU A 148 1.13 -4.97 -1.76
C LEU A 148 0.79 -4.82 -3.24
N PHE A 149 1.65 -5.34 -4.10
CA PHE A 149 1.47 -5.22 -5.55
C PHE A 149 2.33 -6.25 -6.29
N ASP A 150 2.00 -6.50 -7.54
CA ASP A 150 2.78 -7.35 -8.44
C ASP A 150 3.63 -6.49 -9.38
N GLY A 151 4.88 -6.91 -9.58
CA GLY A 151 5.77 -6.39 -10.61
C GLY A 151 6.51 -7.48 -11.35
N PRO A 152 7.44 -7.10 -12.26
CA PRO A 152 8.19 -8.05 -13.09
C PRO A 152 9.01 -9.08 -12.30
N LYS A 153 9.30 -8.81 -11.02
CA LYS A 153 10.08 -9.69 -10.14
C LYS A 153 9.21 -10.55 -9.19
N GLY A 154 7.88 -10.49 -9.33
CA GLY A 154 6.91 -11.17 -8.46
C GLY A 154 6.17 -10.21 -7.53
N PRO A 155 5.59 -10.72 -6.43
CA PRO A 155 4.96 -9.92 -5.38
C PRO A 155 5.98 -8.96 -4.74
N MET A 156 5.55 -7.73 -4.50
CA MET A 156 6.36 -6.63 -3.99
C MET A 156 5.61 -5.92 -2.87
N VAL A 157 6.38 -5.19 -2.07
CA VAL A 157 5.89 -4.51 -0.87
C VAL A 157 6.38 -3.07 -0.79
N CYS A 158 5.47 -2.23 -0.31
CA CYS A 158 5.71 -0.88 0.17
C CYS A 158 4.90 -0.68 1.46
N SER A 159 4.90 0.57 1.93
CA SER A 159 4.07 1.09 2.99
C SER A 159 3.21 2.23 2.44
N ALA A 160 2.14 2.54 3.15
CA ALA A 160 1.26 3.64 2.77
C ALA A 160 0.51 4.20 3.97
N THR A 161 -0.13 5.36 3.79
CA THR A 161 -0.78 6.11 4.86
C THR A 161 -2.16 6.59 4.45
N VAL A 162 -3.18 6.37 5.28
CA VAL A 162 -4.53 6.92 5.08
C VAL A 162 -4.49 8.44 5.23
N VAL A 163 -4.96 9.15 4.20
CA VAL A 163 -5.00 10.62 4.17
C VAL A 163 -6.43 11.10 4.00
N LYS A 164 -6.73 12.29 4.51
CA LYS A 164 -8.05 12.90 4.38
C LYS A 164 -8.43 13.07 2.90
N ASP A 165 -9.72 13.09 2.63
CA ASP A 165 -10.28 13.36 1.32
C ASP A 165 -11.12 14.65 1.40
N PRO A 166 -10.72 15.75 0.73
CA PRO A 166 -11.46 17.00 0.79
C PRO A 166 -12.82 16.91 0.09
N ALA A 167 -13.00 15.97 -0.85
CA ALA A 167 -14.29 15.72 -1.49
C ALA A 167 -15.22 14.86 -0.64
N ASN A 168 -14.67 14.07 0.29
CA ASN A 168 -15.42 13.19 1.20
C ASN A 168 -14.96 13.34 2.68
N PRO A 169 -15.20 14.50 3.32
CA PRO A 169 -14.69 14.76 4.67
C PRO A 169 -15.18 13.74 5.72
N GLY A 170 -14.25 13.12 6.45
CA GLY A 170 -14.54 12.11 7.45
C GLY A 170 -14.88 10.72 6.87
N LYS A 171 -14.78 10.57 5.54
CA LYS A 171 -15.12 9.36 4.81
C LYS A 171 -14.10 9.03 3.71
N SER A 172 -12.83 9.37 3.96
CA SER A 172 -11.79 9.17 2.97
C SER A 172 -11.60 7.70 2.59
N ASN A 173 -11.40 7.47 1.30
CA ASN A 173 -10.85 6.23 0.75
C ASN A 173 -9.49 6.47 0.08
N MET A 174 -8.79 7.52 0.50
CA MET A 174 -7.50 7.93 -0.07
C MET A 174 -6.32 7.42 0.76
N VAL A 175 -5.30 6.93 0.04
CA VAL A 175 -4.06 6.41 0.61
C VAL A 175 -2.89 7.06 -0.09
N TRP A 176 -1.95 7.62 0.68
CA TRP A 176 -0.69 8.19 0.22
C TRP A 176 0.42 7.15 0.21
N THR A 177 1.25 7.14 -0.83
CA THR A 177 2.45 6.29 -0.93
C THR A 177 3.51 6.93 -1.85
N ALA A 178 4.57 6.20 -2.19
CA ALA A 178 5.59 6.65 -3.14
C ALA A 178 5.16 6.36 -4.60
N GLY A 179 5.64 7.17 -5.55
CA GLY A 179 5.40 6.96 -6.97
C GLY A 179 5.94 5.62 -7.46
N HIS A 180 7.12 5.23 -6.97
CA HIS A 180 7.74 3.95 -7.31
C HIS A 180 6.97 2.74 -6.76
N CYS A 181 6.04 2.93 -5.82
CA CYS A 181 5.21 1.84 -5.30
C CYS A 181 4.02 1.54 -6.21
N VAL A 182 3.71 2.44 -7.17
CA VAL A 182 2.59 2.27 -8.10
C VAL A 182 3.03 2.24 -9.57
N HIS A 183 4.18 2.81 -9.90
CA HIS A 183 4.66 2.94 -11.28
C HIS A 183 6.19 2.77 -11.39
N ALA A 184 6.66 2.03 -12.38
CA ALA A 184 8.08 1.70 -12.59
C ALA A 184 8.96 2.86 -13.14
N GLY A 185 8.54 4.11 -12.93
CA GLY A 185 9.20 5.31 -13.45
C GLY A 185 9.39 5.28 -14.98
N LYS A 186 10.50 5.79 -15.48
CA LYS A 186 10.84 5.91 -16.91
C LYS A 186 10.92 4.57 -17.66
N ALA A 187 11.22 3.48 -16.97
CA ALA A 187 11.58 2.21 -17.58
C ALA A 187 10.42 1.22 -17.76
N GLY A 188 9.22 1.55 -17.26
CA GLY A 188 8.05 0.68 -17.31
C GLY A 188 6.75 1.44 -17.07
N GLY A 189 5.72 0.72 -16.64
CA GLY A 189 4.38 1.26 -16.45
C GLY A 189 3.83 1.04 -15.04
N TRP A 190 2.50 1.03 -14.93
CA TRP A 190 1.76 0.78 -13.70
C TRP A 190 1.94 -0.65 -13.18
N TYR A 191 2.22 -0.79 -11.88
CA TYR A 191 2.15 -2.09 -11.23
C TYR A 191 0.72 -2.61 -11.14
N ARG A 192 0.58 -3.90 -10.90
CA ARG A 192 -0.69 -4.62 -10.97
C ARG A 192 -1.07 -5.15 -9.60
N ASN A 193 -2.34 -5.48 -9.43
CA ASN A 193 -2.89 -6.08 -8.22
C ASN A 193 -2.59 -5.26 -6.95
N ILE A 194 -2.62 -3.93 -7.07
CA ILE A 194 -2.23 -3.05 -5.97
C ILE A 194 -3.31 -3.07 -4.89
N ALA A 195 -2.91 -3.38 -3.66
CA ALA A 195 -3.78 -3.43 -2.49
C ALA A 195 -3.10 -2.86 -1.23
N PHE A 196 -3.88 -2.17 -0.41
CA PHE A 196 -3.52 -1.62 0.88
C PHE A 196 -4.14 -2.45 2.00
N VAL A 197 -3.35 -2.77 3.02
CA VAL A 197 -3.79 -3.52 4.20
C VAL A 197 -3.56 -2.66 5.45
N PRO A 198 -4.59 -1.93 5.92
CA PRO A 198 -4.49 -1.13 7.12
C PRO A 198 -4.26 -2.02 8.35
N SER A 199 -3.38 -1.57 9.25
CA SER A 199 -3.01 -2.30 10.46
C SER A 199 -2.58 -3.75 10.20
N TYR A 200 -1.83 -4.00 9.12
CA TYR A 200 -1.26 -5.32 8.85
C TYR A 200 -0.45 -5.83 10.05
N ASN A 201 -0.68 -7.10 10.42
CA ASN A 201 -0.10 -7.75 11.60
C ASN A 201 -0.28 -6.91 12.88
N ASN A 202 -1.51 -6.47 13.11
CA ASN A 202 -1.89 -5.52 14.15
C ASN A 202 -1.37 -5.83 15.56
N ASP A 203 -1.24 -7.12 15.89
CA ASP A 203 -0.83 -7.60 17.20
C ASP A 203 0.69 -7.89 17.29
N ASN A 204 1.47 -7.53 16.25
CA ASN A 204 2.92 -7.75 16.13
C ASN A 204 3.31 -9.23 16.33
N LEU A 205 2.57 -10.13 15.68
CA LEU A 205 2.89 -11.55 15.65
C LEU A 205 4.25 -11.77 14.97
N SER A 206 5.00 -12.74 15.47
CA SER A 206 6.23 -13.20 14.83
C SER A 206 5.96 -13.88 13.49
N ALA A 207 7.00 -14.01 12.64
CA ALA A 207 6.89 -14.72 11.37
C ALA A 207 6.33 -16.14 11.53
N ALA A 208 6.75 -16.88 12.57
CA ALA A 208 6.26 -18.22 12.85
C ALA A 208 4.78 -18.25 13.29
N GLU A 209 4.34 -17.26 14.07
CA GLU A 209 2.92 -17.14 14.45
C GLU A 209 2.05 -16.78 13.23
N LEU A 210 2.57 -15.97 12.31
CA LEU A 210 1.88 -15.58 11.07
C LEU A 210 1.69 -16.75 10.09
N GLU A 211 2.50 -17.80 10.13
CA GLU A 211 2.35 -18.98 9.25
C GLU A 211 0.98 -19.67 9.43
N THR A 212 0.42 -19.61 10.63
CA THR A 212 -0.86 -20.27 10.96
C THR A 212 -1.95 -19.28 11.41
N ALA A 213 -1.65 -17.99 11.41
CA ALA A 213 -2.60 -16.96 11.81
C ALA A 213 -3.76 -16.86 10.80
N PRO A 214 -5.01 -16.77 11.27
CA PRO A 214 -6.15 -16.55 10.38
C PRO A 214 -6.08 -15.15 9.74
N LYS A 215 -6.71 -14.96 8.56
CA LYS A 215 -6.66 -13.70 7.80
C LYS A 215 -7.11 -12.50 8.64
N GLU A 216 -8.04 -12.68 9.56
CA GLU A 216 -8.55 -11.63 10.45
C GLU A 216 -7.52 -11.15 11.49
N LYS A 217 -6.49 -11.96 11.78
CA LYS A 217 -5.35 -11.54 12.62
C LYS A 217 -4.27 -10.83 11.80
N VAL A 218 -4.08 -11.24 10.55
CA VAL A 218 -3.09 -10.65 9.65
C VAL A 218 -3.57 -9.31 9.06
N ALA A 219 -4.85 -9.22 8.71
CA ALA A 219 -5.50 -8.09 8.07
C ALA A 219 -6.86 -7.80 8.74
N PRO A 220 -6.89 -7.25 9.97
CA PRO A 220 -8.12 -7.12 10.77
C PRO A 220 -9.16 -6.19 10.14
N TYR A 221 -8.73 -5.26 9.30
CA TYR A 221 -9.59 -4.34 8.55
C TYR A 221 -9.71 -4.71 7.06
N GLY A 222 -9.33 -5.94 6.71
CA GLY A 222 -9.43 -6.48 5.36
C GLY A 222 -8.39 -5.91 4.39
N VAL A 223 -8.56 -6.27 3.12
CA VAL A 223 -7.71 -5.87 2.00
C VAL A 223 -8.45 -4.83 1.16
N TRP A 224 -7.80 -3.70 0.89
CA TRP A 224 -8.37 -2.56 0.17
C TRP A 224 -7.65 -2.38 -1.17
N TRP A 225 -8.32 -2.70 -2.26
CA TRP A 225 -7.76 -2.67 -3.61
C TRP A 225 -7.75 -1.25 -4.17
N GLY A 226 -6.68 -0.87 -4.86
CA GLY A 226 -6.58 0.40 -5.57
C GLY A 226 -7.59 0.46 -6.72
N ARG A 227 -8.63 1.28 -6.59
CA ARG A 227 -9.57 1.57 -7.69
C ARG A 227 -8.95 2.54 -8.71
N TRP A 228 -8.10 3.43 -8.20
CA TRP A 228 -7.29 4.35 -8.99
C TRP A 228 -5.96 4.59 -8.29
N ALA A 229 -4.93 4.87 -9.07
CA ALA A 229 -3.65 5.36 -8.61
C ALA A 229 -3.22 6.52 -9.51
N GLN A 230 -2.62 7.54 -8.90
CA GLN A 230 -2.00 8.63 -9.62
C GLN A 230 -0.66 8.97 -8.97
N THR A 231 0.35 9.21 -9.78
CA THR A 231 1.67 9.68 -9.38
C THR A 231 2.05 10.92 -10.21
N SER A 232 3.17 11.55 -9.91
CA SER A 232 3.63 12.73 -10.62
C SER A 232 4.08 12.40 -12.05
N GLU A 233 3.87 13.34 -12.98
CA GLU A 233 4.39 13.22 -14.34
C GLU A 233 5.92 13.16 -14.36
N GLN A 234 6.56 13.85 -13.43
CA GLN A 234 8.00 13.85 -13.23
C GLN A 234 8.51 12.46 -12.87
N TRP A 235 7.82 11.75 -11.96
CA TRP A 235 8.16 10.36 -11.63
C TRP A 235 8.00 9.46 -12.86
N ILE A 236 6.88 9.56 -13.59
CA ILE A 236 6.68 8.76 -14.81
C ILE A 236 7.81 9.05 -15.82
N ALA A 237 8.16 10.30 -16.04
CA ALA A 237 9.15 10.71 -17.05
C ALA A 237 10.60 10.40 -16.66
N GLN A 238 10.96 10.48 -15.37
CA GLN A 238 12.36 10.52 -14.91
C GLN A 238 12.70 9.45 -13.88
N GLY A 239 11.69 8.89 -13.19
CA GLY A 239 11.84 7.94 -12.10
C GLY A 239 12.68 6.74 -12.51
N ALA A 240 13.56 6.28 -11.63
CA ALA A 240 14.37 5.09 -11.86
C ALA A 240 14.52 4.27 -10.58
N ALA A 241 14.69 2.96 -10.75
CA ALA A 241 14.89 2.03 -9.62
C ALA A 241 16.26 2.17 -8.94
N THR A 242 17.15 3.02 -9.44
CA THR A 242 18.49 3.28 -8.89
C THR A 242 18.88 4.75 -9.06
N GLY A 243 19.78 5.24 -8.21
CA GLY A 243 20.43 6.54 -8.36
C GLY A 243 19.54 7.76 -8.06
N GLY A 244 18.43 7.59 -7.34
CA GLY A 244 17.60 8.69 -6.84
C GLY A 244 16.87 9.52 -7.90
N GLN A 245 16.87 9.09 -9.17
CA GLN A 245 16.28 9.86 -10.26
C GLN A 245 14.77 10.01 -10.04
N GLY A 246 14.28 11.25 -10.07
CA GLY A 246 12.86 11.56 -9.84
C GLY A 246 12.41 11.48 -8.38
N ALA A 247 13.31 11.16 -7.43
CA ALA A 247 12.98 11.03 -6.00
C ALA A 247 12.30 12.28 -5.39
N PRO A 248 12.63 13.52 -5.79
CA PRO A 248 11.90 14.71 -5.32
C PRO A 248 10.42 14.76 -5.72
N TYR A 249 10.00 13.93 -6.68
CA TYR A 249 8.62 13.82 -7.16
C TYR A 249 8.02 12.43 -6.95
N ASP A 250 8.67 11.60 -6.12
CA ASP A 250 8.32 10.22 -5.87
C ASP A 250 7.23 10.09 -4.80
N PHE A 251 6.03 10.48 -5.20
CA PHE A 251 4.81 10.38 -4.43
C PHE A 251 3.64 9.91 -5.30
N ALA A 252 2.67 9.26 -4.67
CA ALA A 252 1.45 8.83 -5.31
C ALA A 252 0.28 8.83 -4.32
N VAL A 253 -0.91 8.91 -4.89
CA VAL A 253 -2.17 8.79 -4.17
C VAL A 253 -3.01 7.73 -4.83
N LEU A 254 -3.56 6.82 -4.01
CA LEU A 254 -4.54 5.83 -4.42
C LEU A 254 -5.90 6.20 -3.88
N HIS A 255 -6.94 5.95 -4.67
CA HIS A 255 -8.29 5.76 -4.13
C HIS A 255 -8.55 4.26 -4.05
N VAL A 256 -8.95 3.77 -2.88
CA VAL A 256 -9.12 2.33 -2.64
C VAL A 256 -10.59 1.93 -2.45
N THR A 257 -10.86 0.63 -2.53
CA THR A 257 -12.15 0.01 -2.25
C THR A 257 -11.93 -1.33 -1.56
N PRO A 258 -12.77 -1.75 -0.60
CA PRO A 258 -12.62 -3.06 0.03
C PRO A 258 -12.80 -4.19 -0.98
N GLU A 259 -12.02 -5.27 -0.84
CA GLU A 259 -11.99 -6.46 -1.73
C GLU A 259 -13.38 -7.03 -2.00
N LYS A 260 -14.23 -7.14 -0.97
CA LYS A 260 -15.58 -7.71 -1.06
C LYS A 260 -16.64 -6.71 -1.56
N GLY A 261 -16.24 -5.53 -2.03
CA GLY A 261 -17.15 -4.43 -2.33
C GLY A 261 -17.64 -3.71 -1.07
N SER A 262 -18.47 -2.67 -1.24
CA SER A 262 -18.86 -1.73 -0.18
C SER A 262 -19.28 -2.44 1.12
N THR A 263 -18.59 -2.11 2.22
CA THR A 263 -18.89 -2.57 3.58
C THR A 263 -19.85 -1.63 4.31
N GLY A 264 -20.35 -0.59 3.63
CA GLY A 264 -21.12 0.51 4.22
C GLY A 264 -20.27 1.51 5.01
N LYS A 265 -18.94 1.33 5.06
CA LYS A 265 -17.98 2.25 5.66
C LYS A 265 -16.86 2.57 4.67
N SER A 266 -16.39 3.80 4.70
CA SER A 266 -15.13 4.21 4.07
C SER A 266 -13.91 3.65 4.81
N LEU A 267 -12.73 3.79 4.20
CA LEU A 267 -11.47 3.43 4.83
C LEU A 267 -11.23 4.25 6.11
N GLU A 268 -11.41 5.57 6.07
CA GLU A 268 -11.27 6.44 7.24
C GLU A 268 -12.23 6.05 8.38
N GLU A 269 -13.50 5.74 8.08
CA GLU A 269 -14.46 5.25 9.09
C GLU A 269 -14.10 3.85 9.62
N THR A 270 -13.34 3.07 8.85
CA THR A 270 -12.91 1.72 9.22
C THR A 270 -11.72 1.78 10.16
N VAL A 271 -10.71 2.59 9.85
CA VAL A 271 -9.49 2.74 10.66
C VAL A 271 -9.64 3.77 11.78
N GLY A 272 -10.66 4.64 11.70
CA GLY A 272 -10.97 5.65 12.71
C GLY A 272 -10.16 6.95 12.59
N SER A 273 -9.25 7.06 11.62
CA SER A 273 -8.42 8.25 11.42
C SER A 273 -7.90 8.38 9.98
N ALA A 274 -7.55 9.62 9.61
CA ALA A 274 -6.86 9.95 8.38
C ALA A 274 -6.03 11.22 8.61
N LEU A 275 -4.79 11.25 8.10
CA LEU A 275 -3.93 12.42 8.25
C LEU A 275 -4.30 13.53 7.27
N ALA A 276 -4.22 14.78 7.73
CA ALA A 276 -4.11 15.90 6.80
C ALA A 276 -2.79 15.80 6.03
N VAL A 277 -2.74 16.40 4.84
CA VAL A 277 -1.51 16.50 4.03
C VAL A 277 -1.11 17.97 3.92
N ASP A 278 0.15 18.28 4.21
CA ASP A 278 0.70 19.62 4.08
C ASP A 278 1.48 19.76 2.77
N PHE A 279 0.89 20.51 1.83
CA PHE A 279 1.51 20.83 0.53
C PHE A 279 2.34 22.11 0.56
N ASN A 280 2.41 22.78 1.71
CA ASN A 280 3.34 23.86 1.99
C ASN A 280 4.42 23.36 2.94
N ALA A 281 4.99 22.19 2.60
CA ALA A 281 5.85 21.42 3.49
C ALA A 281 6.93 22.31 4.15
N PRO A 282 7.00 22.32 5.50
CA PRO A 282 7.79 23.30 6.25
C PRO A 282 9.27 23.31 5.87
N ALA A 283 9.94 24.45 6.02
CA ALA A 283 11.39 24.45 5.83
C ALA A 283 12.05 23.61 6.93
N VAL A 284 13.09 22.84 6.61
CA VAL A 284 13.82 21.99 7.57
C VAL A 284 14.11 22.67 8.92
N PRO A 285 14.57 23.94 8.99
CA PRO A 285 14.84 24.61 10.28
C PRO A 285 13.60 24.80 11.18
N GLN A 286 12.40 24.71 10.62
CA GLN A 286 11.12 24.86 11.34
C GLN A 286 10.60 23.54 11.91
N ILE A 287 11.17 22.41 11.49
CA ILE A 287 10.77 21.08 11.94
C ILE A 287 11.70 20.68 13.08
N THR A 288 11.15 20.59 14.28
CA THR A 288 11.91 20.14 15.46
C THR A 288 12.07 18.63 15.48
N ASP A 289 11.11 17.92 14.92
CA ASP A 289 11.02 16.47 14.93
C ASP A 289 10.10 15.96 13.82
N MET A 290 10.41 14.81 13.26
CA MET A 290 9.64 14.14 12.22
C MET A 290 9.69 12.63 12.41
N THR A 291 8.55 11.97 12.26
CA THR A 291 8.42 10.51 12.40
C THR A 291 8.11 9.87 11.06
N ALA A 292 8.97 8.96 10.60
CA ALA A 292 8.72 8.09 9.45
C ALA A 292 8.23 6.72 9.93
N THR A 293 7.14 6.22 9.34
CA THR A 293 6.50 4.95 9.74
C THR A 293 6.33 4.02 8.54
N GLY A 294 6.69 2.73 8.66
CA GLY A 294 6.53 1.76 7.57
C GLY A 294 6.89 0.31 7.93
N TYR A 295 6.82 -0.57 6.93
CA TYR A 295 7.06 -2.01 6.98
C TYR A 295 8.35 -2.39 6.22
N PRO A 296 9.55 -2.16 6.78
CA PRO A 296 10.80 -2.56 6.13
C PRO A 296 10.87 -4.08 5.95
N ALA A 297 11.24 -4.53 4.76
CA ALA A 297 11.14 -5.91 4.30
C ALA A 297 12.46 -6.55 3.86
N ALA A 298 13.51 -5.75 3.65
CA ALA A 298 14.83 -6.29 3.40
C ALA A 298 15.60 -6.52 4.72
N PRO A 299 16.51 -7.53 4.79
CA PRO A 299 17.28 -7.84 5.98
C PRO A 299 17.95 -6.59 6.61
N PRO A 300 17.95 -6.49 7.95
CA PRO A 300 17.57 -7.52 8.93
C PRO A 300 16.06 -7.63 9.21
N PHE A 301 15.22 -6.90 8.47
CA PHE A 301 13.76 -6.95 8.62
C PHE A 301 13.15 -7.95 7.64
N ASP A 302 11.89 -8.33 7.92
CA ASP A 302 11.13 -9.35 7.19
C ASP A 302 9.81 -8.82 6.61
N GLY A 303 9.51 -7.53 6.79
CA GLY A 303 8.33 -6.87 6.25
C GLY A 303 7.07 -7.12 7.06
N GLN A 304 7.15 -7.85 8.18
CA GLN A 304 5.97 -8.27 8.91
C GLN A 304 5.54 -7.31 10.02
N LYS A 305 6.41 -6.37 10.40
CA LYS A 305 6.21 -5.47 11.54
C LYS A 305 6.17 -4.02 11.12
N LEU A 306 5.32 -3.24 11.79
CA LEU A 306 5.26 -1.80 11.63
C LEU A 306 6.31 -1.15 12.54
N LEU A 307 7.25 -0.46 11.93
CA LEU A 307 8.33 0.24 12.61
C LEU A 307 8.25 1.75 12.35
N ARG A 308 8.96 2.51 13.19
CA ARG A 308 9.13 3.95 13.02
C ARG A 308 10.54 4.42 13.36
N CYS A 309 10.93 5.51 12.72
CA CYS A 309 12.11 6.31 13.06
C CYS A 309 11.67 7.73 13.37
N GLN A 310 12.23 8.31 14.43
CA GLN A 310 11.98 9.68 14.83
C GLN A 310 13.31 10.43 14.85
N ASP A 311 13.40 11.52 14.09
CA ASP A 311 14.62 12.33 13.99
C ASP A 311 14.29 13.77 13.59
N LYS A 312 15.24 14.67 13.79
CA LYS A 312 15.19 16.01 13.23
C LYS A 312 15.66 15.95 11.76
N PRO A 313 14.87 16.44 10.79
CA PRO A 313 15.27 16.38 9.39
C PRO A 313 16.48 17.27 9.09
N GLY A 314 17.29 16.81 8.14
CA GLY A 314 18.19 17.61 7.32
C GLY A 314 17.68 17.69 5.88
N ARG A 315 18.44 18.38 5.03
CA ARG A 315 18.20 18.50 3.59
C ARG A 315 19.01 17.49 2.79
N LEU A 316 18.41 16.96 1.73
CA LEU A 316 19.08 16.22 0.68
C LEU A 316 18.67 16.79 -0.69
N SER A 317 19.62 17.22 -1.50
CA SER A 317 19.41 17.63 -2.88
C SER A 317 20.04 16.60 -3.79
N VAL A 318 19.24 15.84 -4.55
CA VAL A 318 19.75 14.81 -5.49
C VAL A 318 20.35 15.46 -6.74
N ARG A 319 19.81 16.63 -7.13
CA ARG A 319 20.28 17.45 -8.26
C ARG A 319 19.99 18.93 -8.00
N GLN A 320 20.82 19.81 -8.57
CA GLN A 320 20.77 21.27 -8.34
C GLN A 320 19.50 21.96 -8.79
N ASN A 321 18.86 21.41 -9.82
CA ASN A 321 17.66 21.97 -10.42
C ASN A 321 16.38 21.26 -9.97
N GLU A 322 16.45 20.41 -8.94
CA GLU A 322 15.31 19.69 -8.40
C GLU A 322 14.99 20.13 -6.96
N PRO A 323 13.74 19.96 -6.50
CA PRO A 323 13.38 20.25 -5.12
C PRO A 323 14.23 19.44 -4.14
N THR A 324 14.67 20.12 -3.07
CA THR A 324 15.32 19.46 -1.94
C THR A 324 14.34 18.55 -1.22
N MET A 325 14.81 17.36 -0.85
CA MET A 325 14.10 16.36 -0.04
C MET A 325 14.41 16.54 1.45
N TYR A 326 13.56 15.99 2.31
CA TYR A 326 13.92 15.77 3.70
C TYR A 326 14.79 14.52 3.83
N ARG A 327 15.72 14.52 4.79
CA ARG A 327 16.52 13.34 5.15
C ARG A 327 16.60 13.18 6.66
N ILE A 328 16.35 11.97 7.15
CA ILE A 328 16.46 11.61 8.57
C ILE A 328 17.35 10.40 8.74
N GLY A 329 17.98 10.27 9.91
CA GLY A 329 18.55 9.01 10.35
C GLY A 329 17.45 7.98 10.50
N CYS A 330 17.64 6.80 9.92
CA CYS A 330 16.69 5.69 10.05
C CYS A 330 17.29 4.39 9.51
N THR A 331 17.18 3.30 10.27
CA THR A 331 17.66 1.98 9.84
C THR A 331 16.64 1.15 9.07
N MET A 332 15.40 1.61 8.90
CA MET A 332 14.41 0.91 8.06
C MET A 332 14.95 0.72 6.62
N THR A 333 14.65 -0.45 6.05
CA THR A 333 15.11 -0.86 4.71
C THR A 333 13.98 -0.78 3.68
N GLY A 334 14.23 -1.22 2.44
CA GLY A 334 13.21 -1.32 1.39
C GLY A 334 11.97 -2.08 1.85
N GLY A 335 10.78 -1.63 1.42
CA GLY A 335 9.48 -2.02 1.96
C GLY A 335 8.88 -0.94 2.87
N SER A 336 9.73 -0.15 3.54
CA SER A 336 9.31 1.08 4.24
C SER A 336 8.91 2.20 3.28
N SER A 337 9.29 2.08 2.00
CA SER A 337 8.99 3.04 0.95
C SER A 337 7.50 3.33 0.82
N GLY A 338 7.15 4.59 0.60
CA GLY A 338 5.78 5.10 0.62
C GLY A 338 5.17 5.31 2.00
N GLY A 339 5.80 4.82 3.07
CA GLY A 339 5.37 5.07 4.44
C GLY A 339 5.38 6.56 4.78
N GLY A 340 4.33 7.04 5.44
CA GLY A 340 4.14 8.45 5.70
C GLY A 340 5.13 9.04 6.72
N TRP A 341 5.53 10.28 6.46
CA TRP A 341 6.36 11.08 7.36
C TRP A 341 5.50 12.17 7.98
N VAL A 342 5.43 12.15 9.31
CA VAL A 342 4.53 12.99 10.09
C VAL A 342 5.33 14.01 10.88
N ALA A 343 4.91 15.27 10.81
CA ALA A 343 5.40 16.36 11.64
C ALA A 343 4.21 17.17 12.19
N THR A 344 4.50 18.11 13.09
CA THR A 344 3.48 19.06 13.56
C THR A 344 3.12 20.04 12.45
N GLY A 345 1.85 20.00 12.01
CA GLY A 345 1.30 20.94 11.05
C GLY A 345 1.08 22.33 11.62
N SER A 346 0.69 23.28 10.78
CA SER A 346 0.44 24.68 11.18
C SER A 346 -0.70 24.84 12.20
N ASP A 347 -1.61 23.87 12.27
CA ASP A 347 -2.72 23.80 13.23
C ASP A 347 -2.33 23.10 14.56
N GLY A 348 -1.06 22.71 14.69
CA GLY A 348 -0.54 21.98 15.84
C GLY A 348 -0.87 20.48 15.83
N GLN A 349 -1.52 19.96 14.78
CA GLN A 349 -1.90 18.55 14.68
C GLN A 349 -0.86 17.73 13.89
N PRO A 350 -0.76 16.41 14.15
CA PRO A 350 0.02 15.52 13.30
C PRO A 350 -0.44 15.60 11.84
N THR A 351 0.49 15.89 10.94
CA THR A 351 0.21 16.10 9.51
C THR A 351 1.25 15.38 8.67
N LEU A 352 0.80 14.77 7.57
CA LEU A 352 1.69 14.16 6.58
C LEU A 352 2.44 15.26 5.81
N VAL A 353 3.77 15.25 5.88
CA VAL A 353 4.63 16.26 5.22
C VAL A 353 5.55 15.66 4.15
N SER A 354 5.63 14.32 4.05
CA SER A 354 6.47 13.57 3.11
C SER A 354 6.10 12.07 3.15
N ASN A 355 6.71 11.26 2.29
CA ASN A 355 6.75 9.80 2.37
C ASN A 355 8.19 9.29 2.25
N THR A 356 8.46 8.05 2.68
CA THR A 356 9.75 7.41 2.38
C THR A 356 9.89 7.22 0.87
N SER A 357 10.97 7.69 0.27
CA SER A 357 11.24 7.55 -1.16
C SER A 357 12.53 6.79 -1.41
N ILE A 358 13.66 7.19 -0.82
CA ILE A 358 14.95 6.53 -1.07
C ILE A 358 15.73 6.31 0.24
N GLY A 359 16.65 5.35 0.21
CA GLY A 359 17.61 5.08 1.29
C GLY A 359 18.88 4.41 0.77
N PRO A 360 19.97 4.45 1.54
CA PRO A 360 21.26 3.94 1.14
C PRO A 360 21.33 2.41 1.25
N VAL A 361 22.22 1.79 0.47
CA VAL A 361 22.51 0.33 0.52
C VAL A 361 22.84 -0.19 1.91
N SER A 362 23.52 0.59 2.76
CA SER A 362 23.90 0.13 4.10
C SER A 362 22.78 0.21 5.13
N ALA A 363 21.63 0.78 4.78
CA ALA A 363 20.69 1.38 5.72
C ALA A 363 21.35 2.43 6.65
N GLY A 364 20.57 3.35 7.21
CA GLY A 364 21.08 4.34 8.17
C GLY A 364 20.49 5.74 8.00
N TRP A 365 19.97 6.06 6.82
CA TRP A 365 19.12 7.23 6.63
C TRP A 365 18.02 6.91 5.62
N LEU A 366 16.92 7.65 5.68
CA LEU A 366 15.91 7.67 4.63
C LEU A 366 15.71 9.10 4.16
N ALA A 367 15.27 9.27 2.91
CA ALA A 367 14.87 10.55 2.36
C ALA A 367 13.49 10.48 1.72
N GLY A 368 12.79 11.60 1.77
CA GLY A 368 11.43 11.74 1.27
C GLY A 368 11.18 13.10 0.61
N PRO A 369 10.34 13.15 -0.44
CA PRO A 369 10.05 14.38 -1.15
C PRO A 369 9.34 15.39 -0.25
N ARG A 370 9.71 16.67 -0.38
CA ARG A 370 8.90 17.76 0.18
C ARG A 370 7.64 17.89 -0.65
N LEU A 371 6.48 17.82 0.00
CA LEU A 371 5.20 17.90 -0.70
C LEU A 371 4.91 19.35 -1.09
N GLY A 372 4.79 19.58 -2.40
CA GLY A 372 4.55 20.89 -3.02
C GLY A 372 3.32 20.88 -3.93
N LYS A 373 3.27 21.84 -4.86
CA LYS A 373 2.13 22.03 -5.78
C LYS A 373 1.87 20.81 -6.66
N GLU A 374 2.92 20.12 -7.10
CA GLU A 374 2.83 18.90 -7.88
C GLU A 374 2.15 17.78 -7.09
N ALA A 375 2.51 17.65 -5.80
CA ALA A 375 1.91 16.69 -4.88
C ALA A 375 0.45 17.05 -4.58
N GLU A 376 0.14 18.34 -4.40
CA GLU A 376 -1.23 18.83 -4.24
C GLU A 376 -2.09 18.52 -5.47
N GLY A 377 -1.54 18.71 -6.68
CA GLY A 377 -2.23 18.42 -7.92
C GLY A 377 -2.61 16.94 -8.05
N VAL A 378 -1.68 16.03 -7.75
CA VAL A 378 -1.96 14.58 -7.73
C VAL A 378 -3.03 14.24 -6.71
N TYR A 379 -2.92 14.74 -5.48
CA TYR A 379 -3.90 14.52 -4.42
C TYR A 379 -5.30 15.01 -4.77
N ARG A 380 -5.43 16.25 -5.25
CA ARG A 380 -6.72 16.83 -5.64
C ARG A 380 -7.34 16.08 -6.81
N ALA A 381 -6.55 15.69 -7.81
CA ALA A 381 -7.06 14.95 -8.95
C ALA A 381 -7.70 13.62 -8.55
N VAL A 382 -7.08 12.88 -7.62
CA VAL A 382 -7.64 11.62 -7.10
C VAL A 382 -8.91 11.86 -6.27
N SER A 383 -8.91 12.87 -5.41
CA SER A 383 -10.08 13.27 -4.60
C SER A 383 -11.27 13.67 -5.49
N GLU A 384 -11.05 14.57 -6.45
CA GLU A 384 -12.09 15.11 -7.33
C GLU A 384 -12.68 14.04 -8.25
N LYS A 385 -11.86 13.08 -8.69
CA LYS A 385 -12.30 11.96 -9.55
C LYS A 385 -13.43 11.14 -8.90
N TYR A 386 -13.45 11.04 -7.58
CA TYR A 386 -14.42 10.27 -6.81
C TYR A 386 -15.34 11.15 -5.94
N ALA A 387 -15.39 12.45 -6.22
CA ALA A 387 -16.28 13.36 -5.51
C ALA A 387 -17.76 13.00 -5.73
N GLY A 388 -18.52 12.90 -4.63
CA GLY A 388 -19.96 12.67 -4.65
C GLY A 388 -20.40 11.23 -4.93
N GLN A 389 -19.50 10.25 -4.78
CA GLN A 389 -19.80 8.82 -4.90
C GLN A 389 -20.00 8.13 -3.55
#